data_AF-A0A919Y374-F1
#
_entry.id   AF-A0A919Y374-F1
#
_cell.length_a   1.000
_cell.length_b   1.000
_cell.length_c   1.000
_cell.angle_alpha   90.00
_cell.angle_beta   90.00
_cell.angle_gamma   90.00
#
_symmetry.space_group_name_H-M   'P 1'
#
loop_
_entity.id
_entity.type
_entity.pdbx_description
1 polymer ?
#
loop_
_entity_poly.entity_id
_entity_poly.type
_entity_poly.pdbx_seq_one_letter_code
_entity_poly.pdbx_strand_id
1 'polypeptide(L)'
;MNVSRNLKLMLMKLGRKGHDVSLIQEQRYSRDYDSVYSRYKLTFWIEGEKKNKKTGEKKKCKVPDTYEFNSAIELLQYMVVRANE
;
A
#
# COMPACT_ATOMS: atom_id res chain seq x y z
N MET A 1 -10.26 -19.09 6.67
CA MET A 1 -10.14 -18.09 5.58
C MET A 1 -8.66 -17.89 5.27
N ASN A 2 -8.19 -18.13 4.03
CA ASN A 2 -6.76 -17.99 3.71
C ASN A 2 -6.42 -16.53 3.36
N VAL A 3 -6.07 -15.75 4.40
CA VAL A 3 -5.80 -14.30 4.32
C VAL A 3 -4.72 -13.98 3.30
N SER A 4 -3.63 -14.74 3.26
CA SER A 4 -2.52 -14.54 2.32
C SER A 4 -2.98 -14.71 0.86
N ARG A 5 -3.78 -15.76 0.58
CA ARG A 5 -4.36 -15.99 -0.75
C ARG A 5 -5.27 -14.83 -1.17
N ASN A 6 -6.11 -14.33 -0.26
CA ASN A 6 -7.02 -13.23 -0.54
C ASN A 6 -6.27 -11.93 -0.82
N LEU A 7 -5.22 -11.60 -0.04
CA LEU A 7 -4.37 -10.43 -0.26
C LEU A 7 -3.73 -10.47 -1.66
N LYS A 8 -3.18 -11.63 -2.05
CA LYS A 8 -2.57 -11.80 -3.37
C LYS A 8 -3.57 -11.58 -4.51
N LEU A 9 -4.78 -12.14 -4.39
CA LEU A 9 -5.84 -11.95 -5.39
C LEU A 9 -6.27 -10.48 -5.49
N MET A 10 -6.38 -9.79 -4.36
CA MET A 10 -6.74 -8.38 -4.33
C MET A 10 -5.65 -7.49 -4.94
N LEU A 11 -4.37 -7.76 -4.67
CA LEU A 11 -3.26 -7.05 -5.32
C LEU A 11 -3.28 -7.23 -6.84
N MET A 12 -3.55 -8.46 -7.31
CA MET A 12 -3.70 -8.71 -8.75
C MET A 12 -4.89 -7.95 -9.35
N LYS A 13 -6.03 -7.89 -8.65
CA LYS A 13 -7.22 -7.15 -9.12
C LYS A 13 -6.95 -5.65 -9.21
N LEU A 14 -6.31 -5.07 -8.20
CA LEU A 14 -5.92 -3.65 -8.21
C LEU A 14 -4.88 -3.36 -9.31
N GLY A 15 -3.89 -4.25 -9.48
CA GLY A 15 -2.91 -4.16 -10.57
C GLY A 15 -3.54 -4.15 -11.96
N ARG A 16 -4.55 -5.00 -12.19
CA ARG A 16 -5.30 -5.05 -13.46
C ARG A 16 -6.14 -3.83 -13.75
N LYS A 17 -6.54 -3.06 -12.72
CA LYS A 17 -7.26 -1.77 -12.88
C LYS A 17 -6.33 -0.62 -13.30
N GLY A 18 -5.05 -0.89 -13.57
CA GLY A 18 -4.08 0.12 -13.99
C GLY A 18 -3.36 0.81 -12.84
N HIS A 19 -3.59 0.36 -11.59
CA HIS A 19 -2.82 0.83 -10.45
C HIS A 19 -1.48 0.08 -10.37
N ASP A 20 -0.38 0.80 -10.23
CA ASP A 20 0.88 0.21 -9.82
C ASP A 20 0.89 0.16 -8.28
N VAL A 21 0.82 -1.05 -7.71
CA VAL A 21 0.56 -1.25 -6.27
C VAL A 21 1.60 -2.21 -5.68
N SER A 22 2.16 -1.83 -4.53
CA SER A 22 3.08 -2.67 -3.77
C SER A 22 2.58 -2.87 -2.35
N LEU A 23 2.72 -4.09 -1.83
CA LEU A 23 2.41 -4.44 -0.45
C LEU A 23 3.66 -4.92 0.26
N ILE A 24 3.98 -4.31 1.40
CA ILE A 24 5.06 -4.73 2.28
C ILE A 24 4.46 -5.18 3.62
N GLN A 25 4.86 -6.35 4.10
CA GLN A 25 4.55 -6.83 5.45
C GLN A 25 5.82 -6.71 6.30
N GLU A 26 5.74 -5.95 7.39
CA GLU A 26 6.81 -5.78 8.37
C GLU A 26 6.39 -6.46 9.68
N GLN A 27 7.33 -7.11 10.36
CA GLN A 27 7.15 -7.50 11.76
C GLN A 27 7.87 -6.47 12.63
N ARG A 28 7.17 -5.90 13.60
CA ARG A 28 7.74 -4.96 14.57
C ARG A 28 7.47 -5.43 15.98
N TYR A 29 8.48 -5.33 16.83
CA TYR A 29 8.29 -5.49 18.26
C TYR A 29 7.72 -4.17 18.83
N SER A 30 6.59 -4.27 19.53
CA SER A 30 6.04 -3.17 20.32
C SER A 30 6.46 -3.34 21.77
N ARG A 31 7.13 -2.31 22.30
CA ARG A 31 7.50 -2.28 23.72
C ARG A 31 6.28 -2.12 24.63
N ASP A 32 5.23 -1.47 24.14
CA ASP A 32 4.00 -1.22 24.91
C ASP A 32 3.18 -2.50 25.14
N TYR A 33 3.30 -3.47 24.24
CA TYR A 33 2.59 -4.75 24.30
C TYR A 33 3.50 -5.94 24.58
N ASP A 34 4.79 -5.68 24.84
CA ASP A 34 5.86 -6.69 24.97
C ASP A 34 5.73 -7.85 23.95
N SER A 35 5.43 -7.50 22.69
CA SER A 35 5.07 -8.50 21.69
C SER A 35 5.36 -8.03 20.26
N VAL A 36 5.50 -9.01 19.37
CA VAL A 36 5.70 -8.78 17.93
C VAL A 36 4.34 -8.68 17.25
N TYR A 37 4.12 -7.59 16.52
CA TYR A 37 2.94 -7.41 15.69
C TYR A 37 3.34 -7.27 14.22
N SER A 38 2.40 -7.61 13.34
CA SER A 38 2.56 -7.41 11.90
C SER A 38 1.96 -6.07 11.49
N ARG A 39 2.68 -5.35 10.64
CA ARG A 39 2.22 -4.11 10.01
C ARG A 39 2.30 -4.25 8.51
N TYR A 40 1.27 -3.77 7.83
CA TYR A 40 1.15 -3.84 6.39
C TYR A 40 1.22 -2.43 5.81
N LYS A 41 2.01 -2.24 4.76
CA LYS A 41 2.11 -0.99 4.01
C LYS A 41 1.67 -1.23 2.58
N LEU A 42 0.53 -0.67 2.20
CA LEU A 42 0.01 -0.71 0.84
C LEU A 42 0.32 0.63 0.16
N THR A 43 1.12 0.60 -0.90
CA THR A 43 1.51 1.80 -1.65
C THR A 43 0.93 1.76 -3.04
N PHE A 44 0.19 2.81 -3.41
CA PHE A 44 -0.25 3.09 -4.77
C PHE A 44 0.71 4.09 -5.40
N TRP A 45 1.26 3.75 -6.56
CA TRP A 45 2.16 4.60 -7.31
C TRP A 45 1.36 5.41 -8.33
N ILE A 46 0.92 6.60 -7.91
CA ILE A 46 0.09 7.49 -8.72
C ILE A 46 0.96 8.40 -9.58
N GLU A 47 0.48 8.76 -10.79
CA GLU A 47 1.16 9.79 -11.58
C GLU A 47 1.04 11.15 -10.91
N GLY A 48 2.18 11.79 -10.66
CA GLY A 48 2.25 13.14 -10.13
C GLY A 48 3.36 13.94 -10.78
N GLU A 49 3.44 15.21 -10.42
CA GLU A 49 4.50 16.11 -10.87
C GLU A 49 5.41 16.48 -9.70
N LYS A 50 6.71 16.29 -9.87
CA LYS A 50 7.71 16.79 -8.91
C LYS A 50 8.44 17.97 -9.52
N LYS A 51 8.42 19.09 -8.81
CA LYS A 51 9.20 20.29 -9.16
C LYS A 51 10.63 20.11 -8.67
N ASN A 52 11.60 20.23 -9.57
CA ASN A 52 13.00 20.33 -9.19
C ASN A 52 13.24 21.68 -8.51
N LYS A 53 13.72 21.65 -7.25
CA LYS A 53 13.99 22.87 -6.47
C LYS A 53 15.08 23.76 -7.08
N LYS A 54 16.01 23.17 -7.86
CA LYS A 54 17.14 23.90 -8.45
C LYS A 54 16.84 24.49 -9.82
N THR A 55 16.19 23.74 -10.72
CA THR A 55 15.92 24.18 -12.10
C THR A 55 14.51 24.74 -12.30
N GLY A 56 13.60 24.53 -11.34
CA GLY A 56 12.20 24.94 -11.45
C GLY A 56 11.34 24.04 -12.38
N GLU A 57 11.97 23.14 -13.12
CA GLU A 57 11.30 22.22 -14.04
C GLU A 57 10.40 21.22 -13.31
N LYS A 58 9.26 20.93 -13.94
CA LYS A 58 8.33 19.90 -13.50
C LYS A 58 8.58 18.64 -14.29
N LYS A 59 8.82 17.53 -13.58
CA LYS A 59 8.94 16.21 -14.19
C LYS A 59 7.80 15.33 -13.73
N LYS A 60 7.15 14.63 -14.67
CA LYS A 60 6.20 13.57 -14.35
C LYS A 60 6.95 12.42 -13.66
N CYS A 61 6.44 11.99 -12.52
CA CYS A 61 6.99 10.86 -11.78
C CYS A 61 5.87 10.11 -11.06
N LYS A 62 6.11 8.83 -10.75
CA LYS A 62 5.23 8.09 -9.86
C LYS A 62 5.49 8.53 -8.41
N VAL A 63 4.45 9.02 -7.76
CA VAL A 63 4.47 9.44 -6.36
C VAL A 63 3.86 8.32 -5.52
N PRO A 64 4.51 7.89 -4.42
CA PRO A 64 3.95 6.87 -3.55
C PRO A 64 2.84 7.46 -2.69
N ASP A 65 1.64 6.90 -2.78
CA ASP A 65 0.53 7.10 -1.85
C ASP A 65 0.40 5.87 -0.95
N THR A 66 0.88 5.96 0.30
CA THR A 66 1.07 4.80 1.19
C THR A 66 0.09 4.81 2.35
N TYR A 67 -0.59 3.67 2.54
CA TYR A 67 -1.51 3.41 3.64
C TYR A 67 -0.94 2.32 4.55
N GLU A 68 -1.04 2.53 5.85
CA GLU A 68 -0.48 1.61 6.85
C GLU A 68 -1.61 0.95 7.66
N PHE A 69 -1.50 -0.37 7.86
CA PHE A 69 -2.50 -1.16 8.56
C PHE A 69 -1.82 -2.03 9.62
N ASN A 70 -2.43 -2.13 10.79
CA ASN A 70 -1.93 -2.99 11.88
C ASN A 70 -2.56 -4.39 11.84
N SER A 71 -3.58 -4.60 11.01
CA SER A 71 -4.25 -5.87 10.81
C SER A 71 -4.42 -6.20 9.33
N ALA A 72 -4.26 -7.49 8.99
CA ALA A 72 -4.55 -7.98 7.64
C ALA A 72 -6.04 -7.87 7.28
N ILE A 73 -6.93 -7.86 8.28
CA ILE A 73 -8.38 -7.72 8.07
C ILE A 73 -8.71 -6.30 7.60
N GLU A 74 -8.15 -5.28 8.26
CA GLU A 74 -8.32 -3.87 7.87
C GLU A 74 -7.79 -3.63 6.46
N LEU A 75 -6.60 -4.16 6.16
CA LEU A 75 -6.02 -4.11 4.82
C LEU A 75 -6.96 -4.72 3.77
N LEU A 76 -7.50 -5.92 4.04
CA LEU A 76 -8.41 -6.59 3.11
C LEU A 76 -9.69 -5.79 2.89
N GLN A 77 -10.30 -5.25 3.94
CA GLN A 77 -11.51 -4.42 3.83
C GLN A 77 -11.23 -3.19 2.96
N TYR A 78 -10.11 -2.49 3.20
CA TYR A 78 -9.71 -1.34 2.40
C TYR A 78 -9.51 -1.70 0.93
N MET A 79 -8.78 -2.80 0.65
CA MET A 79 -8.55 -3.25 -0.72
C MET A 79 -9.85 -3.62 -1.44
N VAL A 80 -10.83 -4.18 -0.74
CA VAL A 80 -12.14 -4.54 -1.33
C VAL A 80 -12.92 -3.30 -1.75
N VAL A 81 -12.97 -2.28 -0.90
CA VAL A 81 -13.60 -1.00 -1.22
C VAL A 81 -12.92 -0.38 -2.45
N ARG A 82 -11.60 -0.21 -2.41
CA ARG A 82 -10.82 0.35 -3.53
C ARG A 82 -10.94 -0.42 -4.84
N ALA A 83 -11.05 -1.74 -4.78
CA ALA A 83 -11.19 -2.55 -5.98
C ALA A 83 -12.60 -2.51 -6.58
N ASN A 84 -13.58 -1.93 -5.90
CA ASN A 84 -14.96 -1.78 -6.38
C ASN A 84 -15.32 -0.32 -6.70
N GLU A 85 -14.53 0.66 -6.27
CA GLU A 85 -14.47 2.01 -6.88
C GLU A 85 -14.00 1.93 -8.35
#